data_AF-A0A5N6EZE7-F1
#
_entry.id   AF-A0A5N6EZE7-F1
#
_cell.length_a   1.000
_cell.length_b   1.000
_cell.length_c   1.000
_cell.angle_alpha   90.00
_cell.angle_beta   90.00
_cell.angle_gamma   90.00
#
_symmetry.space_group_name_H-M   'P 1'
#
loop_
_entity.id
_entity.type
_entity.pdbx_description
1 polymer ?
#
loop_
_entity_poly.entity_id
_entity_poly.type
_entity_poly.pdbx_seq_one_letter_code
_entity_poly.pdbx_strand_id
1 'polypeptide(L)'
;MTADDIDDMIIRHNGGVREVCSCGETDSMSGTQGTFDLIDDVKDTRICTLAWSAPMQSGRKNRFSMLNHDPKYKVDIGKWQESGPMGTVSVSVKDE
;
A
#
# COMPACT_ATOMS: atom_id res chain seq x y z
N MET A 1 12.96 8.15 -6.50
CA MET A 1 11.57 7.90 -6.89
C MET A 1 10.72 8.99 -6.28
N THR A 2 9.85 9.61 -7.06
CA THR A 2 8.87 10.60 -6.62
C THR A 2 7.49 9.97 -6.50
N ALA A 3 6.50 10.74 -6.06
CA ALA A 3 5.10 10.31 -6.13
C ALA A 3 4.67 10.10 -7.60
N ASP A 4 5.12 10.96 -8.51
CA ASP A 4 4.81 10.84 -9.95
C ASP A 4 5.26 9.47 -10.53
N ASP A 5 6.43 8.95 -10.11
CA ASP A 5 6.90 7.62 -10.53
C ASP A 5 5.96 6.48 -10.07
N ILE A 6 5.24 6.69 -8.95
CA ILE A 6 4.24 5.75 -8.43
C ILE A 6 2.91 5.93 -9.16
N ASP A 7 2.52 7.17 -9.45
CA ASP A 7 1.29 7.49 -10.16
C ASP A 7 1.29 6.95 -11.60
N ASP A 8 2.46 6.94 -12.26
CA ASP A 8 2.65 6.39 -13.61
C ASP A 8 2.81 4.84 -13.62
N MET A 9 2.72 4.19 -12.45
CA MET A 9 3.02 2.76 -12.33
C MET A 9 1.87 1.87 -12.81
N ILE A 10 2.14 1.05 -13.83
CA ILE A 10 1.18 0.06 -14.34
C ILE A 10 1.52 -1.36 -13.91
N ILE A 11 0.53 -2.07 -13.34
CA ILE A 11 0.57 -3.49 -13.00
C ILE A 11 -0.20 -4.27 -14.07
N ARG A 12 0.47 -5.18 -14.78
CA ARG A 12 -0.18 -6.01 -15.80
C ARG A 12 -1.05 -7.09 -15.15
N HIS A 13 -2.27 -7.27 -15.66
CA HIS A 13 -3.22 -8.30 -15.21
C HIS A 13 -2.69 -9.75 -15.29
N ASN A 14 -1.72 -10.05 -16.16
CA ASN A 14 -1.14 -11.39 -16.34
C ASN A 14 -0.03 -11.71 -15.33
N GLY A 15 -0.31 -11.58 -14.03
CA GLY A 15 0.64 -11.87 -12.96
C GLY A 15 1.74 -10.82 -12.79
N GLY A 16 1.48 -9.58 -13.21
CA GLY A 16 2.37 -8.46 -12.96
C GLY A 16 2.51 -8.19 -11.47
N VAL A 17 3.73 -7.88 -11.04
CA VAL A 17 4.03 -7.47 -9.66
C VAL A 17 4.77 -6.14 -9.70
N ARG A 18 4.47 -5.27 -8.74
CA ARG A 18 5.16 -4.02 -8.50
C ARG A 18 5.37 -3.82 -7.01
N GLU A 19 6.38 -3.02 -6.70
CA GLU A 19 6.78 -2.73 -5.33
C GLU A 19 6.77 -1.22 -5.13
N VAL A 20 6.16 -0.78 -4.04
CA VAL A 20 6.19 0.59 -3.55
C VAL A 20 6.92 0.57 -2.21
N CYS A 21 8.04 1.28 -2.14
CA CYS A 21 8.92 1.28 -0.98
C CYS A 21 8.90 2.66 -0.31
N SER A 22 8.71 2.68 1.01
CA SER A 22 8.81 3.90 1.81
C SER A 22 9.59 3.62 3.09
N CYS A 23 10.55 4.47 3.41
CA CYS A 23 11.32 4.44 4.64
C CYS A 23 11.26 5.81 5.32
N GLY A 24 11.46 5.82 6.64
CA GLY A 24 11.59 7.07 7.40
C GLY A 24 12.87 7.82 7.01
N GLU A 25 12.84 9.13 7.20
CA GLU A 25 14.03 9.97 7.02
C GLU A 25 15.11 9.60 8.04
N THR A 26 16.36 9.53 7.59
CA THR A 26 17.50 9.25 8.46
C THR A 26 17.58 10.35 9.52
N ASP A 27 17.73 9.96 10.79
CA ASP A 27 17.75 10.87 11.95
C ASP A 27 16.39 11.47 12.38
N SER A 28 15.28 11.06 11.78
CA SER A 28 13.92 11.39 12.24
C SER A 28 13.20 10.18 12.86
N MET A 29 12.59 10.39 14.03
CA MET A 29 11.76 9.38 14.71
C MET A 29 10.29 9.41 14.25
N SER A 30 9.96 10.09 13.15
CA SER A 30 8.58 10.20 12.65
C SER A 30 8.04 8.87 12.11
N GLY A 31 8.90 8.03 11.52
CA GLY A 31 8.48 6.88 10.71
C GLY A 31 7.89 7.30 9.36
N THR A 32 7.20 6.37 8.68
CA THR A 32 6.53 6.62 7.39
C THR A 32 5.02 6.51 7.50
N GLN A 33 4.30 7.32 6.73
CA GLN A 33 2.87 7.19 6.54
C GLN A 33 2.52 7.62 5.11
N GLY A 34 1.45 7.06 4.56
CA GLY A 34 1.02 7.41 3.23
C GLY A 34 -0.21 6.64 2.78
N THR A 35 -0.67 7.02 1.60
CA THR A 35 -1.80 6.38 0.92
C THR A 35 -1.55 6.37 -0.58
N PHE A 36 -2.05 5.35 -1.27
CA PHE A 36 -2.22 5.39 -2.72
C PHE A 36 -3.47 4.62 -3.12
N ASP A 37 -4.02 4.96 -4.29
CA ASP A 37 -5.16 4.28 -4.87
C ASP A 37 -4.70 3.19 -5.83
N LEU A 38 -5.39 2.05 -5.81
CA LEU A 38 -5.34 1.06 -6.88
C LEU A 38 -6.52 1.31 -7.81
N ILE A 39 -6.25 1.48 -9.09
CA ILE A 39 -7.24 1.82 -10.11
C ILE A 39 -7.19 0.76 -11.22
N ASP A 40 -8.35 0.26 -11.63
CA ASP A 40 -8.52 -0.48 -12.87
C ASP A 40 -8.59 0.54 -14.01
N ASP A 41 -7.49 0.67 -14.76
CA ASP A 41 -7.33 1.64 -15.83
C ASP A 41 -8.24 1.35 -17.04
N VAL A 42 -8.62 0.09 -17.24
CA VAL A 42 -9.55 -0.31 -18.32
C VAL A 42 -10.98 0.08 -17.99
N LYS A 43 -11.40 -0.08 -16.73
CA LYS A 43 -12.76 0.24 -16.27
C LYS A 43 -12.89 1.63 -15.65
N ASP A 44 -11.80 2.41 -15.59
CA ASP A 44 -11.70 3.72 -14.92
C ASP A 44 -12.35 3.70 -13.52
N THR A 45 -12.05 2.66 -12.76
CA THR A 45 -12.70 2.38 -11.47
C THR A 45 -11.67 2.20 -10.37
N ARG A 46 -11.84 2.91 -9.25
CA ARG A 46 -11.02 2.69 -8.06
C ARG A 46 -11.35 1.32 -7.46
N ILE A 47 -10.33 0.48 -7.36
CA ILE A 47 -10.38 -0.82 -6.70
C ILE A 47 -10.42 -0.62 -5.19
N CYS A 48 -9.41 0.08 -4.64
CA CYS A 48 -9.36 0.48 -3.23
C CYS A 48 -8.30 1.56 -3.00
N THR A 49 -8.30 2.15 -1.81
CA THR A 49 -7.20 2.97 -1.29
C THR A 49 -6.42 2.15 -0.26
N LEU A 50 -5.11 2.02 -0.46
CA LEU A 50 -4.20 1.40 0.51
C LEU A 50 -3.57 2.49 1.36
N ALA A 51 -3.64 2.35 2.69
CA ALA A 51 -3.12 3.31 3.66
C ALA A 51 -2.20 2.64 4.66
N TRP A 52 -1.06 3.26 4.96
CA TRP A 52 -0.14 2.79 6.00
C TRP A 52 0.29 3.91 6.95
N SER A 53 0.62 3.49 8.17
CA SER A 53 1.32 4.29 9.16
C SER A 53 2.26 3.38 9.93
N ALA A 54 3.56 3.64 9.84
CA ALA A 54 4.63 2.90 10.49
C ALA A 54 5.50 3.85 11.34
N PRO A 55 5.00 4.30 12.50
CA PRO A 55 5.72 5.22 13.38
C PRO A 55 6.92 4.55 14.06
N MET A 56 8.01 5.29 14.28
CA MET A 56 9.19 4.80 15.01
C MET A 56 9.17 5.14 16.51
N GLN A 57 8.16 5.88 16.97
CA GLN A 57 8.02 6.27 18.37
C GLN A 57 7.64 5.08 19.25
N SER A 58 8.36 4.93 20.37
CA SER A 58 8.08 3.90 21.38
C SER A 58 6.61 3.87 21.79
N GLY A 59 6.04 2.67 21.84
CA GLY A 59 4.65 2.45 22.27
C GLY A 59 3.60 2.70 21.18
N ARG A 60 3.98 3.22 20.01
CA ARG A 60 3.06 3.30 18.86
C ARG A 60 3.12 2.02 18.04
N LYS A 61 1.97 1.65 17.47
CA LYS A 61 1.81 0.48 16.61
C LYS A 61 1.71 0.89 15.15
N ASN A 62 2.20 0.01 14.30
CA ASN A 62 1.97 0.08 12.86
C ASN A 62 0.49 -0.15 12.54
N ARG A 63 0.03 0.43 11.44
CA ARG A 63 -1.31 0.25 10.90
C ARG A 63 -1.25 0.14 9.39
N PHE A 64 -1.92 -0.87 8.85
CA PHE A 64 -2.20 -0.97 7.42
C PHE A 64 -3.71 -1.12 7.24
N SER A 65 -4.31 -0.42 6.28
CA SER A 65 -5.76 -0.39 6.10
C SER A 65 -6.13 -0.30 4.63
N MET A 66 -7.22 -0.99 4.28
CA MET A 66 -7.91 -0.84 3.00
C MET A 66 -9.13 0.05 3.21
N LEU A 67 -9.25 1.09 2.40
CA LEU A 67 -10.36 2.03 2.39
C LEU A 67 -10.99 2.06 0.99
N ASN A 68 -12.19 2.62 0.86
CA ASN A 68 -12.86 2.88 -0.43
C ASN A 68 -12.88 1.66 -1.38
N HIS A 69 -13.07 0.46 -0.83
CA HIS A 69 -13.00 -0.80 -1.58
C HIS A 69 -14.26 -1.00 -2.43
N ASP A 70 -14.07 -1.19 -3.74
CA ASP A 70 -15.14 -1.62 -4.65
C ASP A 70 -15.36 -3.13 -4.50
N PRO A 71 -16.57 -3.57 -4.07
CA PRO A 71 -16.87 -4.97 -3.80
C PRO A 71 -16.79 -5.89 -5.03
N LYS A 72 -16.69 -5.35 -6.26
CA LYS A 72 -16.49 -6.16 -7.48
C LYS A 72 -15.09 -6.77 -7.59
N TYR A 73 -14.15 -6.27 -6.80
CA TYR A 73 -12.78 -6.77 -6.78
C TYR A 73 -12.54 -7.50 -5.47
N LYS A 74 -11.83 -8.61 -5.54
CA LYS A 74 -11.29 -9.26 -4.36
C LYS A 74 -9.88 -8.75 -4.09
N VAL A 75 -9.67 -8.12 -2.93
CA VAL A 75 -8.38 -7.62 -2.48
C VAL A 75 -7.93 -8.39 -1.24
N ASP A 76 -6.87 -9.16 -1.37
CA ASP A 76 -6.28 -9.94 -0.28
C ASP A 76 -5.02 -9.24 0.24
N ILE A 77 -5.03 -8.84 1.51
CA ILE A 77 -3.88 -8.22 2.20
C ILE A 77 -3.16 -9.27 3.03
N GLY A 78 -1.86 -9.42 2.76
CA GLY A 78 -0.96 -10.31 3.46
C GLY A 78 -0.67 -9.85 4.90
N LYS A 79 0.06 -10.70 5.64
CA LYS A 79 0.47 -10.38 7.00
C LYS A 79 1.52 -9.27 7.01
N TRP A 80 1.49 -8.46 8.05
CA TRP A 80 2.44 -7.39 8.32
C TRP A 80 2.61 -7.24 9.84
N GLN A 81 3.65 -6.53 10.27
CA GLN A 81 4.02 -6.47 11.70
C GLN A 81 3.43 -5.24 12.38
N GLU A 82 2.68 -5.44 13.48
CA GLU A 82 2.16 -4.33 14.30
C GLU A 82 3.23 -3.58 15.10
N SER A 83 4.38 -4.22 15.36
CA SER A 83 5.47 -3.68 16.17
C SER A 83 6.80 -3.76 15.44
N GLY A 84 7.71 -2.83 15.76
CA GLY A 84 8.97 -2.70 15.04
C GLY A 84 8.75 -2.24 13.59
N PRO A 85 9.64 -2.59 12.65
CA PRO A 85 9.43 -2.31 11.24
C PRO A 85 8.17 -3.04 10.72
N MET A 86 7.31 -2.35 9.96
CA MET A 86 6.09 -2.94 9.38
C MET A 86 6.40 -4.14 8.47
N GLY A 87 7.55 -4.10 7.79
CA GLY A 87 7.99 -5.12 6.85
C GLY A 87 7.30 -4.99 5.50
N THR A 88 7.29 -6.10 4.75
CA THR A 88 6.66 -6.17 3.43
C THR A 88 5.18 -6.52 3.57
N VAL A 89 4.30 -5.74 2.94
CA VAL A 89 2.87 -6.03 2.88
C VAL A 89 2.52 -6.48 1.46
N SER A 90 2.29 -7.78 1.29
CA SER A 90 1.82 -8.31 0.00
C SER A 90 0.34 -7.99 -0.20
N VAL A 91 -0.03 -7.44 -1.36
CA VAL A 91 -1.43 -7.21 -1.74
C VAL A 91 -1.70 -7.92 -3.06
N SER A 92 -2.75 -8.72 -3.10
CA SER A 92 -3.20 -9.42 -4.32
C SER A 92 -4.59 -8.94 -4.70
N VAL A 93 -4.80 -8.69 -5.99
CA VAL A 93 -6.09 -8.26 -6.54
C VAL A 93 -6.56 -9.30 -7.54
N LYS A 94 -7.86 -9.63 -7.49
CA LYS A 94 -8.54 -10.49 -8.46
C LYS A 94 -9.87 -9.87 -8.85
N ASP A 95 -10.18 -9.93 -10.14
CA ASP A 95 -11.52 -9.67 -10.65
C ASP A 95 -12.45 -10.82 -10.20
N GLU A 96 -13.67 -10.50 -9.78
CA GLU A 96 -14.76 -11.47 -9.66
C GLU A 96 -15.52 -11.65 -10.98
#